data_AF-A0AA48RFQ6-F1
#
_entry.id   AF-A0AA48RFQ6-F1
#
_cell.length_a   1.000
_cell.length_b   1.000
_cell.length_c   1.000
_cell.angle_alpha   90.00
_cell.angle_beta   90.00
_cell.angle_gamma   90.00
#
_symmetry.space_group_name_H-M   'P 1'
#
loop_
_entity.id
_entity.type
_entity.pdbx_description
1 polymer ?
#
loop_
_entity_poly.entity_id
_entity_poly.type
_entity_poly.pdbx_seq_one_letter_code
_entity_poly.pdbx_strand_id
1 'polypeptide(L)' 'MPEQLLDFPQYVERTEPIRQRLLHPIAFDDDRDDLEWTVRDVIEELEYLVDMKATMAPEEFVDGVREQARRLLK' A
#
# COMPACT_ATOMS: atom_id res chain seq x y z
N MET A 1 -45.23 -2.50 16.21
CA MET A 1 -44.50 -3.72 16.60
C MET A 1 -43.26 -3.78 15.73
N PRO A 2 -42.03 -3.71 16.27
CA PRO A 2 -40.84 -3.79 15.43
C PRO A 2 -40.71 -5.22 14.92
N GLU A 3 -40.61 -5.38 13.60
CA GLU A 3 -40.38 -6.66 12.94
C GLU A 3 -39.06 -7.24 13.46
N GLN A 4 -39.14 -8.38 14.15
CA GLN A 4 -37.95 -9.15 14.50
C GLN A 4 -37.27 -9.57 13.20
N LEU A 5 -36.06 -9.05 12.97
CA LEU A 5 -35.16 -9.54 11.93
C LEU A 5 -34.97 -11.03 12.22
N LEU A 6 -35.60 -11.89 11.43
CA LEU A 6 -35.31 -13.32 11.46
C LEU A 6 -33.83 -13.42 11.12
N ASP A 7 -33.01 -13.88 12.06
CA ASP A 7 -31.69 -14.37 11.69
C ASP A 7 -31.94 -15.34 10.53
N PHE A 8 -31.25 -15.16 9.40
CA PHE A 8 -31.44 -15.97 8.21
C PHE A 8 -30.31 -17.02 8.06
N PRO A 9 -30.10 -17.97 9.00
CA PRO A 9 -29.05 -19.00 8.88
C PRO A 9 -29.10 -19.72 7.54
N GLN A 10 -30.31 -20.07 7.09
CA GLN A 10 -30.53 -20.80 5.84
C GLN A 10 -30.12 -19.99 4.60
N TYR A 11 -30.24 -18.66 4.65
CA TYR A 11 -29.80 -17.79 3.56
C TYR A 11 -28.28 -17.63 3.57
N VAL A 12 -27.69 -17.46 4.76
CA VAL A 12 -26.24 -17.39 4.92
C VAL A 12 -25.59 -18.70 4.49
N GLU A 13 -26.07 -19.85 4.95
CA GLU A 13 -25.56 -21.18 4.54
C GLU A 13 -25.61 -21.40 3.02
N ARG A 14 -26.62 -20.84 2.34
CA ARG A 14 -26.75 -20.93 0.87
C ARG A 14 -25.84 -19.98 0.13
N THR A 15 -25.64 -18.77 0.66
CA THR A 15 -24.92 -17.70 -0.03
C THR A 15 -23.44 -17.65 0.34
N GLU A 16 -23.05 -18.16 1.52
CA GLU A 16 -21.68 -18.16 2.03
C GLU A 16 -20.70 -18.94 1.13
N PRO A 17 -21.03 -20.13 0.60
CA PRO A 17 -20.13 -20.83 -0.34
C PRO A 17 -19.90 -20.04 -1.63
N ILE A 18 -20.91 -19.30 -2.09
CA ILE A 18 -20.81 -18.43 -3.28
C ILE A 18 -19.99 -17.20 -2.94
N ARG A 19 -20.25 -16.56 -1.79
CA ARG A 19 -19.49 -15.43 -1.26
C ARG A 19 -18.01 -15.79 -1.10
N GLN A 20 -17.70 -16.95 -0.55
CA GLN A 20 -16.33 -17.46 -0.39
C GLN A 20 -15.64 -17.76 -1.72
N ARG A 21 -16.38 -18.21 -2.75
CA ARG A 21 -15.83 -18.36 -4.11
C ARG A 21 -15.58 -17.02 -4.80
N LEU A 22 -16.38 -16.01 -4.48
CA LEU A 22 -16.20 -14.64 -4.98
C LEU A 22 -15.14 -13.86 -4.19
N LEU A 23 -14.80 -14.32 -2.98
CA LEU A 23 -13.60 -13.94 -2.22
C LEU A 23 -12.34 -14.66 -2.76
N HIS A 24 -12.17 -14.70 -4.08
CA HIS A 24 -10.82 -14.78 -4.65
C HIS A 24 -9.94 -13.72 -3.97
N PRO A 25 -8.63 -13.96 -3.80
CA PRO A 25 -7.77 -13.09 -3.00
C PRO A 25 -8.04 -11.65 -3.44
N ILE A 26 -8.65 -10.91 -2.52
CA ILE A 26 -8.96 -9.51 -2.72
C ILE A 26 -7.58 -8.91 -3.01
N ALA A 27 -7.43 -8.27 -4.16
CA ALA A 27 -6.17 -7.87 -4.79
C ALA A 27 -5.34 -6.88 -3.94
N PHE A 28 -4.91 -7.32 -2.77
CA PHE A 28 -4.14 -6.62 -1.76
C PHE A 28 -2.92 -7.46 -1.31
N ASP A 29 -2.70 -8.62 -1.93
CA ASP A 29 -1.50 -9.46 -1.80
C ASP A 29 -0.69 -9.42 -3.13
N ASP A 30 -0.61 -8.26 -3.79
CA ASP A 30 0.25 -8.10 -4.97
C ASP A 30 1.48 -7.31 -4.52
N ASP A 31 2.66 -7.94 -4.49
CA ASP A 31 3.96 -7.30 -4.20
C ASP A 31 4.24 -6.06 -5.09
N ARG A 32 3.42 -5.86 -6.13
CA ARG A 32 3.39 -4.66 -6.98
C ARG A 32 2.98 -3.40 -6.24
N ASP A 33 2.08 -3.49 -5.27
CA ASP A 33 1.65 -2.36 -4.44
C ASP A 33 2.81 -1.88 -3.56
N ASP A 34 3.67 -2.79 -3.10
CA ASP A 34 4.85 -2.47 -2.29
C ASP A 34 5.92 -1.74 -3.11
N LEU A 35 6.16 -2.16 -4.36
CA LEU A 35 7.09 -1.47 -5.25
C LEU A 35 6.55 -0.11 -5.66
N GLU A 36 5.25 -0.01 -5.98
CA GLU A 36 4.62 1.27 -6.29
C GLU A 36 4.72 2.25 -5.11
N TRP A 37 4.45 1.78 -3.90
CA TRP A 37 4.60 2.57 -2.68
C TRP A 37 6.04 3.02 -2.46
N THR A 38 7.01 2.10 -2.63
CA THR A 38 8.44 2.41 -2.51
C THR A 38 8.88 3.45 -3.55
N VAL A 39 8.39 3.37 -4.79
CA VAL A 39 8.69 4.35 -5.83
C VAL A 39 8.13 5.72 -5.47
N ARG A 40 6.88 5.80 -4.99
CA ARG A 40 6.26 7.07 -4.60
C ARG A 40 7.00 7.73 -3.44
N ASP A 41 7.35 6.96 -2.42
CA ASP A 41 8.10 7.43 -1.26
C ASP A 41 9.51 7.94 -1.64
N VAL A 42 10.20 7.21 -2.51
CA VAL A 42 11.52 7.65 -3.02
C VAL A 42 11.42 8.95 -3.81
N ILE A 43 10.36 9.16 -4.60
CA ILE A 43 10.15 10.42 -5.33
C ILE A 43 9.99 11.58 -4.35
N GLU A 44 9.13 11.44 -3.33
CA GLU A 44 8.89 12.48 -2.32
C GLU A 44 10.19 12.84 -1.56
N GLU A 45 10.98 11.84 -1.17
CA GLU A 45 12.25 12.06 -0.50
C GLU A 45 13.29 12.75 -1.40
N LEU A 46 13.33 12.43 -2.69
CA LEU A 46 14.23 13.09 -3.64
C LEU A 46 13.81 14.55 -3.87
N GLU A 47 12.52 14.83 -3.95
CA GLU A 47 12.00 16.21 -4.02
C GLU A 47 12.41 17.00 -2.79
N TYR A 48 12.24 16.42 -1.60
CA TYR A 48 12.68 17.03 -0.34
C TYR A 48 14.19 17.32 -0.31
N LEU A 49 15.03 16.39 -0.76
CA LEU A 49 16.48 16.59 -0.84
C LEU A 49 16.86 17.71 -1.80
N VAL A 50 16.15 17.85 -2.93
CA VAL A 50 16.36 18.94 -3.88
C VAL A 50 15.98 20.29 -3.27
N ASP A 51 14.86 20.36 -2.57
CA ASP A 51 14.40 21.58 -1.89
C ASP A 51 15.38 22.03 -0.79
N MET A 52 15.92 21.07 -0.04
CA MET A 52 16.88 21.32 1.05
C MET A 52 18.32 21.49 0.57
N LYS A 53 18.61 21.26 -0.72
CA LYS A 53 19.98 21.30 -1.26
C LYS A 53 20.73 22.62 -0.98
N ALA A 54 20.02 23.74 -0.93
CA ALA A 54 20.62 25.05 -0.66
C ALA A 54 21.09 25.23 0.80
N THR A 55 20.55 24.44 1.74
CA THR A 55 20.82 24.54 3.18
C THR A 55 21.57 23.33 3.73
N MET A 56 21.72 22.26 2.93
CA MET A 56 22.35 21.00 3.29
C MET A 56 23.84 20.95 2.91
N ALA A 57 24.64 20.16 3.63
CA ALA A 57 26.02 19.91 3.21
C ALA A 57 26.06 19.09 1.90
N PRO A 58 27.01 19.35 0.99
CA PRO A 58 27.10 18.61 -0.27
C PRO A 58 27.22 17.09 -0.10
N GLU A 59 27.90 16.65 0.95
CA GLU A 59 28.08 15.23 1.29
C GLU A 59 26.76 14.58 1.73
N GLU A 60 25.98 15.28 2.57
CA GLU A 60 24.66 14.82 3.03
C GLU A 60 23.68 14.67 1.87
N PHE A 61 23.69 15.59 0.90
CA PHE A 61 22.86 15.49 -0.30
C PHE A 61 23.22 14.26 -1.13
N VAL A 62 24.52 14.03 -1.36
CA VAL A 62 25.00 12.88 -2.15
C VAL A 62 24.66 11.56 -1.45
N ASP A 63 24.82 11.49 -0.13
CA ASP A 63 24.51 10.29 0.64
C ASP A 63 22.99 10.03 0.70
N GLY A 64 22.18 11.08 0.80
CA GLY A 64 20.71 10.98 0.70
C GLY A 64 20.27 10.41 -0.64
N VAL A 65 20.78 10.94 -1.76
CA VAL A 65 20.46 10.43 -3.11
C VAL A 65 20.90 8.97 -3.28
N ARG A 66 22.08 8.59 -2.76
CA ARG A 66 22.56 7.21 -2.81
C ARG A 66 21.66 6.26 -2.02
N GLU A 67 21.15 6.68 -0.88
CA GLU A 67 20.26 5.86 -0.08
C GLU A 67 18.94 5.62 -0.80
N GLN A 68 18.33 6.65 -1.39
CA GLN A 68 17.12 6.47 -2.19
C GLN A 68 17.36 5.53 -3.40
N ALA A 69 18.52 5.62 -4.05
CA ALA A 69 18.88 4.69 -5.11
C ALA A 69 19.01 3.23 -4.63
N ARG A 70 19.51 3.00 -3.40
CA ARG A 70 19.55 1.65 -2.81
C ARG A 70 18.16 1.10 -2.52
N ARG A 71 17.23 1.95 -2.09
CA ARG A 71 15.84 1.55 -1.79
C ARG A 71 15.10 1.06 -3.03
N LEU A 72 15.35 1.67 -4.19
CA LEU A 72 14.79 1.23 -5.48
C LEU A 72 15.42 -0.05 -6.05
N LEU A 73 16.62 -0.43 -5.59
CA LEU A 73 17.38 -1.56 -6.10
C LEU A 73 17.30 -2.81 -5.21
N LYS A 74 16.60 -2.74 -4.08
CA LYS A 74 16.27 -3.88 -3.23
C LYS A 74 15.11 -4.68 -3.84
#